data_AF-S8DWE0-F1
#
_entry.id   AF-S8DWE0-F1
#
_cell.length_a   1.000
_cell.length_b   1.000
_cell.length_c   1.000
_cell.angle_alpha   90.00
_cell.angle_beta   90.00
_cell.angle_gamma   90.00
#
_symmetry.space_group_name_H-M   'P 1'
#
loop_
_entity.id
_entity.type
_entity.pdbx_description
1 polymer ?
#
loop_
_entity_poly.entity_id
_entity_poly.type
_entity_poly.pdbx_seq_one_letter_code
_entity_poly.pdbx_strand_id
1 'polypeptide(L)'
;MFARIHNAFTAFKPPSAVIVIGDQPSTTSFHCVPEDGYTESLFRSVYPTPSTFNQGRTTEQARERLGTIRAGDDHWVLDFVDKVLRPRVRKLWADAFDKEAALEPRDAKAYKRSDSVDVGRLIDEVLRRAVLEVLSTGEGQEHLDKSARTLPVYVVRVNRSKYGCILEPNLTSIAA
;
A
#
# COMPACT_ATOMS: atom_id res chain seq x y z
N MET A 1 -8.72 -7.51 -43.39
CA MET A 1 -8.65 -8.44 -42.24
C MET A 1 -8.46 -7.63 -40.96
N PHE A 2 -9.54 -7.10 -40.37
CA PHE A 2 -9.52 -6.27 -39.15
C PHE A 2 -9.97 -7.09 -37.93
N ALA A 3 -9.23 -8.15 -37.58
CA ALA A 3 -9.60 -9.06 -36.50
C ALA A 3 -8.76 -8.87 -35.21
N ARG A 4 -8.10 -7.72 -35.00
CA ARG A 4 -7.12 -7.56 -33.91
C ARG A 4 -7.33 -6.41 -32.91
N ILE A 5 -8.48 -5.71 -32.91
CA ILE A 5 -8.68 -4.57 -32.00
C ILE A 5 -9.62 -4.89 -30.82
N HIS A 6 -10.13 -6.12 -30.72
CA HIS A 6 -11.07 -6.47 -29.65
C HIS A 6 -10.44 -6.90 -28.31
N ASN A 7 -9.10 -6.79 -28.16
CA ASN A 7 -8.39 -7.06 -26.90
C ASN A 7 -8.09 -5.79 -26.08
N ALA A 8 -8.49 -4.61 -26.55
CA ALA A 8 -8.13 -3.34 -25.91
C ALA A 8 -8.99 -2.97 -24.68
N PHE A 9 -10.10 -3.65 -24.41
CA PHE A 9 -11.11 -3.12 -23.47
C PHE A 9 -11.44 -3.97 -22.22
N THR A 10 -10.70 -5.04 -21.94
CA THR A 10 -10.67 -5.64 -20.58
C THR A 10 -9.32 -6.30 -20.31
N ALA A 11 -8.22 -5.54 -20.37
CA ALA A 11 -6.98 -6.04 -19.79
C ALA A 11 -7.22 -6.20 -18.29
N PHE A 12 -7.21 -7.43 -17.80
CA PHE A 12 -7.34 -7.73 -16.37
C PHE A 12 -6.29 -6.92 -15.60
N LYS A 13 -6.74 -6.02 -14.73
CA LYS A 13 -5.89 -5.27 -13.82
C LYS A 13 -5.93 -5.95 -12.46
N PRO A 14 -4.82 -6.50 -11.95
CA PRO A 14 -4.80 -7.12 -10.62
C PRO A 14 -5.23 -6.11 -9.55
N PRO A 15 -6.32 -6.35 -8.82
CA PRO A 15 -6.72 -5.46 -7.75
C PRO A 15 -5.72 -5.54 -6.58
N SER A 16 -5.65 -4.49 -5.77
CA SER A 16 -4.92 -4.46 -4.50
C SER A 16 -5.41 -3.32 -3.60
N ALA A 17 -4.76 -3.16 -2.44
CA ALA A 17 -4.98 -2.07 -1.52
C ALA A 17 -3.66 -1.57 -0.90
N VAL A 18 -3.59 -0.28 -0.61
CA VAL A 18 -2.42 0.41 -0.06
C VAL A 18 -2.84 1.22 1.15
N ILE A 19 -2.02 1.22 2.20
CA ILE A 19 -2.12 2.19 3.28
C ILE A 19 -1.34 3.44 2.88
N VAL A 20 -1.98 4.61 2.95
CA VAL A 20 -1.33 5.90 2.70
C VAL A 20 -1.38 6.72 3.98
N ILE A 21 -0.21 7.17 4.45
CA ILE A 21 -0.04 8.02 5.62
C ILE A 21 0.39 9.41 5.16
N GLY A 22 -0.35 10.43 5.59
CA GLY A 22 -0.12 11.82 5.24
C GLY A 22 -0.96 12.29 4.06
N ASP A 23 -0.91 13.60 3.86
CA ASP A 23 -1.41 14.32 2.70
C ASP A 23 -0.24 15.07 2.05
N GLN A 24 -0.48 15.78 0.95
CA GLN A 24 0.58 16.56 0.29
C GLN A 24 1.19 17.61 1.24
N PRO A 25 2.52 17.85 1.16
CA PRO A 25 3.44 17.38 0.12
C PRO A 25 4.18 16.07 0.44
N SER A 26 4.00 15.45 1.61
CA SER A 26 4.70 14.23 2.00
C SER A 26 3.76 13.09 2.36
N THR A 27 3.87 11.98 1.61
CA THR A 27 3.05 10.79 1.81
C THR A 27 3.94 9.57 1.92
N THR A 28 3.63 8.70 2.87
CA THR A 28 4.22 7.36 2.95
C THR A 28 3.19 6.34 2.53
N SER A 29 3.54 5.49 1.58
CA SER A 29 2.69 4.39 1.11
C SER A 29 3.22 3.06 1.63
N PHE A 30 2.32 2.18 2.03
CA PHE A 30 2.61 0.83 2.48
C PHE A 30 1.69 -0.15 1.78
N HIS A 31 2.24 -1.15 1.10
CA HIS A 31 1.50 -2.13 0.31
C HIS A 31 1.81 -3.54 0.81
N CYS A 32 0.76 -4.33 1.00
CA CYS A 32 0.84 -5.77 1.23
C CYS A 32 0.38 -6.46 -0.05
N VAL A 33 1.29 -7.22 -0.67
CA VAL A 33 1.09 -7.87 -1.96
C VAL A 33 0.04 -8.98 -1.82
N PRO A 34 -1.10 -8.91 -2.53
CA PRO A 34 -2.18 -9.89 -2.38
C PRO A 34 -1.81 -11.33 -2.78
N GLU A 35 -0.69 -11.55 -3.46
CA GLU A 35 -0.32 -12.88 -3.94
C GLU A 35 0.47 -13.71 -2.90
N ASP A 36 1.24 -13.04 -2.04
CA ASP A 36 2.16 -13.72 -1.13
C ASP A 36 2.38 -13.01 0.20
N GLY A 37 1.67 -11.91 0.46
CA GLY A 37 1.80 -11.15 1.70
C GLY A 37 3.10 -10.36 1.82
N TYR A 38 3.95 -10.35 0.80
CA TYR A 38 5.15 -9.51 0.81
C TYR A 38 4.75 -8.05 1.05
N THR A 39 5.50 -7.38 1.91
CA THR A 39 5.20 -5.99 2.32
C THR A 39 6.26 -5.05 1.78
N GLU A 40 5.85 -3.95 1.19
CA GLU A 40 6.74 -2.88 0.73
C GLU A 40 6.26 -1.52 1.25
N SER A 41 7.19 -0.59 1.43
CA SER A 41 6.91 0.78 1.85
C SER A 41 7.69 1.75 0.96
N LEU A 42 7.11 2.91 0.70
CA LEU A 42 7.75 3.98 -0.04
C LEU A 42 7.38 5.33 0.56
N PHE A 43 8.41 6.09 0.93
CA PHE A 43 8.25 7.51 1.24
C PHE A 43 8.31 8.33 -0.04
N ARG A 44 7.36 9.25 -0.19
CA ARG A 44 7.28 10.16 -1.33
C ARG A 44 7.06 11.59 -0.84
N SER A 45 8.10 12.41 -0.98
CA SER A 45 8.00 13.87 -0.89
C SER A 45 7.83 14.42 -2.30
N VAL A 46 6.61 14.82 -2.68
CA VAL A 46 6.34 15.37 -4.01
C VAL A 46 5.49 16.64 -3.89
N TYR A 47 6.08 17.75 -4.37
CA TYR A 47 5.40 19.01 -4.71
C TYR A 47 4.26 18.75 -5.73
N PRO A 48 3.17 19.53 -5.68
CA PRO A 48 1.81 19.02 -5.72
C PRO A 48 1.49 18.28 -7.03
N THR A 49 1.25 16.97 -6.92
CA THR A 49 0.54 16.19 -7.94
C THR A 49 -0.84 15.87 -7.39
N PRO A 50 -1.92 15.86 -8.19
CA PRO A 50 -3.30 15.80 -7.69
C PRO A 50 -3.57 14.59 -6.77
N SER A 51 -4.58 14.72 -5.91
CA SER A 51 -4.97 13.90 -4.75
C SER A 51 -5.19 12.38 -4.97
N THR A 52 -4.97 11.87 -6.18
CA THR A 52 -5.19 10.47 -6.55
C THR A 52 -3.87 9.72 -6.65
N PHE A 53 -3.78 8.58 -5.97
CA PHE A 53 -2.65 7.66 -6.05
C PHE A 53 -2.50 7.17 -7.49
N ASN A 54 -1.38 7.54 -8.13
CA ASN A 54 -1.00 7.10 -9.46
C ASN A 54 0.50 6.77 -9.47
N GLN A 55 0.82 5.48 -9.33
CA GLN A 55 2.21 4.98 -9.29
C GLN A 55 2.41 3.82 -10.26
N GLY A 56 3.35 3.92 -11.19
CA GLY A 56 3.70 2.80 -12.07
C GLY A 56 2.51 2.28 -12.90
N ARG A 57 1.61 3.18 -13.32
CA ARG A 57 0.32 2.88 -14.01
C ARG A 57 -0.72 2.17 -13.12
N THR A 58 -0.48 2.13 -11.80
CA THR A 58 -1.49 1.75 -10.80
C THR A 58 -2.47 2.90 -10.64
N THR A 59 -3.76 2.59 -10.71
CA THR A 59 -4.83 3.60 -10.64
C THR A 59 -5.63 3.45 -9.36
N GLU A 60 -5.75 4.53 -8.57
CA GLU A 60 -6.71 4.63 -7.48
C GLU A 60 -8.14 4.34 -7.96
N GLN A 61 -8.89 3.58 -7.16
CA GLN A 61 -10.31 3.28 -7.40
C GLN A 61 -11.19 3.91 -6.34
N ALA A 62 -10.76 3.82 -5.08
CA ALA A 62 -11.45 4.40 -3.95
C ALA A 62 -10.45 4.66 -2.82
N ARG A 63 -10.79 5.60 -1.95
CA ARG A 63 -10.02 5.96 -0.76
C ARG A 63 -10.95 6.14 0.41
N GLU A 64 -10.56 5.59 1.54
CA GLU A 64 -11.28 5.70 2.80
C GLU A 64 -10.30 6.13 3.89
N ARG A 65 -10.67 7.16 4.66
CA ARG A 65 -9.87 7.60 5.82
C ARG A 65 -10.20 6.71 7.01
N LEU A 66 -9.16 6.11 7.58
CA LEU A 66 -9.27 5.24 8.76
C LEU A 66 -9.07 6.02 10.07
N GLY A 67 -8.30 7.11 10.04
CA GLY A 67 -8.04 7.93 11.21
C GLY A 67 -6.89 8.91 11.01
N THR A 68 -6.18 9.20 12.10
CA THR A 68 -4.99 10.05 12.12
C THR A 68 -3.97 9.55 13.10
N ILE A 69 -2.70 9.64 12.76
CA ILE A 69 -1.57 9.43 13.67
C ILE A 69 -0.88 10.76 13.96
N ARG A 70 -0.22 10.86 15.11
CA ARG A 70 0.82 11.86 15.32
C ARG A 70 2.11 11.34 14.71
N ALA A 71 2.89 12.23 14.10
CA ALA A 71 4.16 11.92 13.47
C ALA A 71 5.18 13.01 13.74
N GLY A 72 6.43 12.63 14.02
CA GLY A 72 7.53 13.59 14.16
C GLY A 72 7.92 14.16 12.80
N ASP A 73 8.98 13.60 12.22
CA ASP A 73 9.44 13.92 10.88
C ASP A 73 9.11 12.79 9.89
N ASP A 74 9.60 12.91 8.66
CA ASP A 74 9.34 11.92 7.60
C ASP A 74 10.10 10.59 7.85
N HIS A 75 11.26 10.64 8.52
CA HIS A 75 11.99 9.44 8.93
C HIS A 75 11.25 8.65 10.00
N TRP A 76 10.63 9.34 10.96
CA TRP A 76 9.79 8.72 11.97
C TRP A 76 8.62 7.96 11.34
N VAL A 77 8.00 8.49 10.28
CA VAL A 77 6.88 7.80 9.61
C VAL A 77 7.34 6.51 8.95
N LEU A 78 8.52 6.50 8.32
CA LEU A 78 9.13 5.28 7.77
C LEU A 78 9.39 4.24 8.88
N ASP A 79 10.02 4.66 9.96
CA ASP A 79 10.30 3.81 11.11
C ASP A 79 9.02 3.25 11.75
N PHE A 80 7.98 4.07 11.87
CA PHE A 80 6.66 3.65 12.34
C PHE A 80 6.07 2.57 11.42
N VAL A 81 6.12 2.77 10.10
CA VAL A 81 5.64 1.76 9.15
C VAL A 81 6.41 0.45 9.30
N ASP A 82 7.73 0.50 9.42
CA ASP A 82 8.56 -0.70 9.43
C ASP A 82 8.58 -1.43 10.78
N LYS A 83 8.57 -0.69 11.89
CA LYS A 83 8.69 -1.26 13.24
C LYS A 83 7.35 -1.53 13.91
N VAL A 84 6.31 -0.77 13.57
CA VAL A 84 4.99 -0.85 14.23
C VAL A 84 3.95 -1.50 13.32
N LEU A 85 3.79 -0.99 12.09
CA LEU A 85 2.70 -1.44 11.21
C LEU A 85 3.02 -2.76 10.48
N ARG A 86 4.22 -2.88 9.91
CA ARG A 86 4.64 -4.03 9.09
C ARG A 86 4.57 -5.36 9.83
N PRO A 87 5.05 -5.51 11.09
CA PRO A 87 4.96 -6.79 11.81
C PRO A 87 3.52 -7.21 12.05
N ARG A 88 2.62 -6.26 12.36
CA ARG A 88 1.19 -6.52 12.55
C ARG A 88 0.50 -6.97 11.28
N VAL A 89 0.77 -6.28 10.17
CA VAL A 89 0.22 -6.65 8.86
C VAL A 89 0.67 -8.05 8.48
N ARG A 90 1.95 -8.40 8.68
CA ARG A 90 2.46 -9.75 8.40
C ARG A 90 1.77 -10.80 9.25
N LYS A 91 1.59 -10.54 10.55
CA LYS A 91 0.87 -11.45 11.46
C LYS A 91 -0.59 -11.63 11.03
N LEU A 92 -1.34 -10.53 10.85
CA LEU A 92 -2.73 -10.57 10.45
C LEU A 92 -2.94 -11.20 9.07
N TRP A 93 -1.99 -11.01 8.15
CA TRP A 93 -1.96 -11.71 6.87
C TRP A 93 -1.86 -13.22 7.05
N ALA A 94 -0.90 -13.67 7.86
CA ALA A 94 -0.71 -15.09 8.15
C ALA A 94 -1.96 -15.70 8.79
N ASP A 95 -2.54 -15.00 9.77
CA ASP A 95 -3.75 -15.42 10.46
C ASP A 95 -4.98 -15.47 9.52
N ALA A 96 -5.16 -14.49 8.63
CA ALA A 96 -6.33 -14.39 7.76
C ALA A 96 -6.30 -15.39 6.59
N PHE A 97 -5.12 -15.69 6.06
CA PHE A 97 -4.96 -16.51 4.86
C PHE A 97 -4.31 -17.87 5.09
N ASP A 98 -4.02 -18.20 6.36
CA ASP A 98 -3.36 -19.45 6.77
C ASP A 98 -2.09 -19.73 5.96
N LYS A 99 -1.29 -18.67 5.77
CA LYS A 99 -0.10 -18.67 4.91
C LYS A 99 0.90 -17.62 5.35
N GLU A 100 2.14 -18.05 5.57
CA GLU A 100 3.24 -17.14 5.88
C GLU A 100 3.50 -16.12 4.77
N ALA A 101 3.72 -14.87 5.19
CA ALA A 101 4.07 -13.77 4.28
C ALA A 101 5.48 -13.98 3.71
N ALA A 102 5.64 -13.72 2.41
CA ALA A 102 6.96 -13.73 1.79
C ALA A 102 7.87 -12.66 2.39
N LEU A 103 9.14 -13.02 2.59
CA LEU A 103 10.16 -12.12 3.13
C LEU A 103 10.85 -11.28 2.05
N GLU A 104 10.89 -11.80 0.82
CA GLU A 104 11.55 -11.20 -0.34
C GLU A 104 10.57 -11.03 -1.50
N PRO A 105 10.72 -9.98 -2.32
CA PRO A 105 9.86 -9.77 -3.47
C PRO A 105 10.09 -10.85 -4.52
N ARG A 106 9.02 -11.25 -5.20
CA ARG A 106 9.09 -12.16 -6.35
C ARG A 106 8.87 -11.41 -7.65
N ASP A 107 9.43 -11.96 -8.72
CA ASP A 107 9.17 -11.49 -10.08
C ASP A 107 7.68 -11.52 -10.39
N ALA A 108 7.16 -10.44 -10.99
CA ALA A 108 5.75 -10.33 -11.35
C ALA A 108 5.24 -11.50 -12.23
N LYS A 109 6.13 -12.10 -13.03
CA LYS A 109 5.84 -13.25 -13.90
C LYS A 109 5.70 -14.57 -13.14
N ALA A 110 6.22 -14.63 -11.91
CA ALA A 110 6.14 -15.82 -11.06
C ALA A 110 4.75 -15.98 -10.43
N TYR A 111 3.98 -14.89 -10.31
CA TYR A 111 2.64 -14.93 -9.76
C TYR A 111 1.61 -15.48 -10.74
N LYS A 112 0.71 -16.30 -10.22
CA LYS A 112 -0.49 -16.77 -10.89
C LYS A 112 -1.71 -16.07 -10.31
N ARG A 113 -2.77 -15.95 -11.11
CA ARG A 113 -4.05 -15.40 -10.64
C ARG A 113 -4.61 -16.16 -9.43
N SER A 114 -4.38 -17.45 -9.36
CA SER A 114 -4.77 -18.32 -8.23
C SER A 114 -4.06 -17.99 -6.92
N ASP A 115 -2.92 -17.29 -6.99
CA ASP A 115 -2.14 -16.97 -5.80
C ASP A 115 -2.70 -15.73 -5.08
N SER A 116 -3.45 -14.90 -5.80
CA SER A 116 -4.02 -13.66 -5.29
C SER A 116 -5.20 -13.93 -4.35
N VAL A 117 -5.19 -13.30 -3.19
CA VAL A 117 -6.27 -13.39 -2.20
C VAL A 117 -7.44 -12.45 -2.53
N ASP A 118 -8.54 -12.63 -1.81
CA ASP A 118 -9.65 -11.68 -1.82
C ASP A 118 -9.19 -10.32 -1.24
N VAL A 119 -9.17 -9.30 -2.10
CA VAL A 119 -8.74 -7.95 -1.73
C VAL A 119 -9.68 -7.29 -0.70
N GLY A 120 -10.96 -7.67 -0.67
CA GLY A 120 -11.89 -7.26 0.39
C GLY A 120 -11.43 -7.77 1.75
N ARG A 121 -11.11 -9.07 1.84
CA ARG A 121 -10.56 -9.67 3.07
C ARG A 121 -9.22 -9.06 3.45
N LEU A 122 -8.32 -8.81 2.50
CA LEU A 122 -7.06 -8.11 2.74
C LEU A 122 -7.28 -6.72 3.36
N ILE A 123 -8.26 -5.96 2.87
CA ILE A 123 -8.57 -4.64 3.42
C ILE A 123 -9.16 -4.76 4.82
N ASP A 124 -10.16 -5.61 5.00
CA ASP A 124 -10.97 -5.62 6.22
C ASP A 124 -10.28 -6.37 7.37
N GLU A 125 -9.74 -7.57 7.10
CA GLU A 125 -9.16 -8.46 8.12
C GLU A 125 -7.69 -8.14 8.42
N VAL A 126 -6.96 -7.55 7.47
CA VAL A 126 -5.52 -7.27 7.60
C VAL A 126 -5.23 -5.77 7.71
N LEU A 127 -5.42 -5.00 6.64
CA LEU A 127 -4.94 -3.62 6.57
C LEU A 127 -5.69 -2.68 7.53
N ARG A 128 -7.03 -2.68 7.48
CA ARG A 128 -7.86 -1.83 8.35
C ARG A 128 -7.66 -2.23 9.80
N ARG A 129 -7.67 -3.53 10.10
CA ARG A 129 -7.45 -4.04 11.45
C ARG A 129 -6.09 -3.64 12.01
N ALA A 130 -5.01 -3.80 11.25
CA ALA A 130 -3.66 -3.39 11.65
C ALA A 130 -3.61 -1.90 12.00
N VAL A 131 -4.19 -1.04 11.15
CA VAL A 131 -4.21 0.40 11.36
C VAL A 131 -5.04 0.76 12.59
N LEU A 132 -6.24 0.20 12.75
CA LEU A 132 -7.11 0.49 13.89
C LEU A 132 -6.49 0.03 15.22
N GLU A 133 -5.80 -1.11 15.25
CA GLU A 133 -5.08 -1.57 16.44
C GLU A 133 -4.02 -0.53 16.85
N VAL A 134 -3.20 -0.06 15.92
CA VAL A 134 -2.16 0.95 16.20
C VAL A 134 -2.77 2.30 16.61
N LEU A 135 -3.87 2.71 15.97
CA LEU A 135 -4.58 3.94 16.34
C LEU A 135 -5.16 3.86 17.76
N SER A 136 -5.65 2.68 18.17
CA SER A 136 -6.25 2.48 19.48
C SER A 136 -5.21 2.43 20.62
N THR A 137 -4.04 1.85 20.37
CA THR A 137 -2.97 1.77 21.38
C THR A 137 -2.13 3.03 21.43
N GLY A 138 -2.09 3.81 20.34
CA GLY A 138 -1.18 4.93 20.19
C GLY A 138 0.28 4.49 20.08
N GLU A 139 0.53 3.23 19.74
CA GLU A 139 1.89 2.67 19.75
C GLU A 139 2.82 3.39 18.77
N GLY A 140 4.04 3.64 19.21
CA GLY A 140 5.07 4.38 18.47
C GLY A 140 4.98 5.89 18.64
N GLN A 141 3.85 6.41 19.16
CA GLN A 141 3.59 7.85 19.32
C GLN A 141 3.92 8.38 20.73
N GLU A 142 4.42 7.54 21.63
CA GLU A 142 4.52 7.80 23.08
C GLU A 142 5.47 8.97 23.43
N HIS A 143 6.51 9.15 22.62
CA HIS A 143 7.56 10.16 22.84
C HIS A 143 7.47 11.35 21.87
N LEU A 144 6.36 11.46 21.14
CA LEU A 144 6.17 12.56 20.20
C LEU A 144 5.91 13.87 20.94
N ASP A 145 6.77 14.84 20.66
CA ASP A 145 6.67 16.20 21.18
C ASP A 145 5.39 16.92 20.72
N LYS A 146 5.12 18.09 21.31
CA LYS A 146 3.95 18.90 20.97
C LYS A 146 3.98 19.46 19.54
N SER A 147 5.13 19.47 18.87
CA SER A 147 5.28 19.87 17.47
C SER A 147 4.99 18.74 16.47
N ALA A 148 4.73 17.52 16.94
CA ALA A 148 4.35 16.40 16.09
C ALA A 148 3.15 16.75 15.20
N ARG A 149 3.31 16.47 13.91
CA ARG A 149 2.29 16.66 12.87
C ARG A 149 1.19 15.63 13.06
N THR A 150 -0.05 16.00 12.76
CA THR A 150 -1.15 15.04 12.67
C THR A 150 -1.33 14.65 11.21
N LEU A 151 -1.09 13.38 10.89
CA LEU A 151 -1.17 12.85 9.54
C LEU A 151 -2.39 11.94 9.41
N PRO A 152 -3.24 12.11 8.39
CA PRO A 152 -4.31 11.15 8.13
C PRO A 152 -3.75 9.82 7.64
N VAL A 153 -4.47 8.76 7.96
CA VAL A 153 -4.19 7.41 7.46
C VAL A 153 -5.38 6.96 6.62
N TYR A 154 -5.09 6.52 5.40
CA TYR A 154 -6.09 6.04 4.45
C TYR A 154 -5.82 4.60 4.07
N VAL A 155 -6.90 3.88 3.74
CA VAL A 155 -6.82 2.69 2.88
C VAL A 155 -7.28 3.08 1.48
N VAL A 156 -6.47 2.72 0.49
CA VAL A 156 -6.67 3.08 -0.92
C VAL A 156 -6.81 1.80 -1.73
N ARG A 157 -7.97 1.58 -2.34
CA ARG A 157 -8.19 0.50 -3.30
C ARG A 157 -7.57 0.89 -4.63
N VAL A 158 -6.80 0.00 -5.22
CA VAL A 158 -6.07 0.27 -6.46
C VAL A 158 -6.19 -0.86 -7.46
N ASN A 159 -6.09 -0.51 -8.74
CA ASN A 159 -5.91 -1.46 -9.83
C ASN A 159 -4.48 -1.38 -10.33
N ARG A 160 -3.73 -2.48 -10.20
CA ARG A 160 -2.31 -2.55 -10.54
C ARG A 160 -2.12 -2.80 -12.03
N SER A 161 -0.95 -2.44 -12.54
CA SER A 161 -0.56 -2.71 -13.92
C SER A 161 -0.06 -4.15 -14.13
N LYS A 162 0.45 -4.79 -13.07
CA LYS A 162 0.93 -6.18 -13.00
C LYS A 162 0.79 -6.73 -11.58
N TYR A 163 0.93 -8.05 -11.41
CA TYR A 163 0.99 -8.69 -10.09
C TYR A 163 2.29 -8.32 -9.36
N GLY A 164 2.31 -8.55 -8.04
CA GLY A 164 3.44 -8.21 -7.20
C GLY A 164 3.48 -6.75 -6.79
N CYS A 165 4.70 -6.29 -6.53
CA CYS A 165 5.00 -4.95 -6.05
C CYS A 165 4.50 -3.84 -6.99
N ILE A 166 4.05 -2.75 -6.39
CA ILE A 166 3.63 -1.52 -7.06
C ILE A 166 4.45 -0.31 -6.64
N LEU A 167 5.15 -0.40 -5.51
CA LEU A 167 6.00 0.67 -5.01
C LEU A 167 7.41 0.55 -5.60
N GLU A 168 7.51 0.56 -6.93
CA GLU A 168 8.82 0.60 -7.58
C GLU A 168 9.47 1.98 -7.41
N PRO A 169 10.76 2.08 -7.05
CA PRO A 169 11.51 3.35 -7.02
C PRO A 169 11.81 3.88 -8.44
N ASN A 170 11.62 3.07 -9.48
CA ASN A 170 11.98 3.42 -10.84
C ASN A 170 10.83 4.11 -11.58
N LEU A 171 11.00 5.42 -11.76
CA LEU A 171 10.32 6.21 -12.78
C LEU A 171 10.54 5.55 -14.15
N THR A 172 9.56 4.78 -14.63
CA THR A 172 9.60 4.32 -16.02
C THR A 172 9.17 5.48 -16.92
N SER A 173 10.20 6.09 -17.54
CA SER A 173 10.20 6.99 -18.70
C SER A 173 10.12 8.49 -18.41
N ILE A 174 11.29 9.12 -18.23
CA ILE A 174 11.59 10.32 -19.02
C ILE A 174 11.83 9.80 -20.43
N ALA A 175 10.87 10.01 -21.32
CA ALA A 175 11.16 9.94 -22.75
C ALA A 175 11.96 11.21 -23.09
N ALA A 176 13.17 11.02 -23.61
CA ALA A 176 13.92 12.04 -24.34
C ALA A 176 13.37 12.16 -25.76
#